data_AF-A0A7C1A5S5-F1
#
_entry.id   AF-A0A7C1A5S5-F1
#
_cell.length_a   1.000
_cell.length_b   1.000
_cell.length_c   1.000
_cell.angle_alpha   90.00
_cell.angle_beta   90.00
_cell.angle_gamma   90.00
#
_symmetry.space_group_name_H-M   'P 1'
#
loop_
_entity.id
_entity.type
_entity.pdbx_description
1 polymer ?
#
loop_
_entity_poly.entity_id
_entity_poly.type
_entity_poly.pdbx_seq_one_letter_code
_entity_poly.pdbx_strand_id
1 'polypeptide(L)'
;MLSYTINGKEYKIDENNFLLDFRKWDEGFAVGMAEKIGMVKGLSGEHWDVIKYIRKNFETTGRCPLVYETCRNCGLTLKQLKRLFPTGYLRGACRLAGITYKEGYLSESSLPKTADDLNVISASKTYRVDVRGFLINPDDWDEYYAAHRAYDAKIPGGFLTEQHWKIINYLRMHFRETSEIPTVIQTCEDNKIDLSDLEALFPDGYHRGAVKISGLRVR
;
A
#
# COMPACT_ATOMS: atom_id res chain seq x y z
N MET A 1 15.31 -12.84 6.87
CA MET A 1 15.29 -12.79 5.39
C MET A 1 15.66 -14.17 4.87
N LEU A 2 14.81 -14.77 4.04
CA LEU A 2 15.06 -16.10 3.45
C LEU A 2 15.30 -15.93 1.95
N SER A 3 16.15 -16.78 1.37
CA SER A 3 16.26 -16.90 -0.07
C SER A 3 15.72 -18.24 -0.55
N TYR A 4 15.10 -18.23 -1.73
CA TYR A 4 14.52 -19.39 -2.35
C TYR A 4 15.00 -19.47 -3.79
N THR A 5 15.64 -20.58 -4.16
CA THR A 5 16.19 -20.77 -5.50
C THR A 5 15.26 -21.66 -6.32
N ILE A 6 14.86 -21.17 -7.49
CA ILE A 6 14.05 -21.91 -8.47
C ILE A 6 14.74 -21.76 -9.83
N ASN A 7 15.00 -22.86 -10.54
CA ASN A 7 15.61 -22.86 -11.87
C ASN A 7 16.92 -22.05 -11.95
N GLY A 8 17.74 -22.11 -10.90
CA GLY A 8 19.01 -21.37 -10.83
C GLY A 8 18.88 -19.86 -10.55
N LYS A 9 17.66 -19.34 -10.38
CA LYS A 9 17.40 -17.96 -9.99
C LYS A 9 17.03 -17.88 -8.51
N GLU A 10 17.65 -16.95 -7.80
CA GLU A 10 17.40 -16.71 -6.39
C GLU A 10 16.34 -15.61 -6.19
N TYR A 11 15.35 -15.89 -5.33
CA TYR A 11 14.29 -14.98 -4.94
C TYR A 11 14.36 -14.73 -3.44
N LYS A 12 14.29 -13.45 -3.05
CA LYS A 12 14.18 -13.07 -1.63
C LYS A 12 12.73 -13.14 -1.19
N ILE A 13 12.45 -13.93 -0.16
CA ILE A 13 11.10 -14.15 0.36
C ILE A 13 11.02 -13.91 1.88
N ASP A 14 9.81 -13.63 2.36
CA ASP A 14 9.52 -13.63 3.79
C ASP A 14 9.27 -15.06 4.32
N GLU A 15 9.09 -15.16 5.64
CA GLU A 15 8.75 -16.38 6.38
C GLU A 15 7.42 -17.02 5.96
N ASN A 16 6.54 -16.25 5.28
CA ASN A 16 5.29 -16.72 4.72
C ASN A 16 5.40 -17.03 3.21
N ASN A 17 6.61 -17.05 2.64
CA ASN A 17 6.90 -17.26 1.22
C ASN A 17 6.34 -16.19 0.27
N PHE A 18 6.13 -14.97 0.74
CA PHE A 18 5.86 -13.83 -0.13
C PHE A 18 7.15 -13.25 -0.70
N LEU A 19 7.12 -12.86 -1.96
CA LEU A 19 8.23 -12.20 -2.63
C LEU A 19 8.46 -10.83 -1.98
N LEU A 20 9.70 -10.56 -1.55
CA LEU A 20 10.04 -9.30 -0.90
C LEU A 20 10.14 -8.14 -1.87
N ASP A 21 10.60 -8.38 -3.11
CA ASP A 21 10.69 -7.36 -4.16
C ASP A 21 9.81 -7.76 -5.35
N PHE A 22 8.62 -7.18 -5.43
CA PHE A 22 7.64 -7.46 -6.48
C PHE A 22 8.19 -7.21 -7.91
N ARG A 23 9.23 -6.38 -8.05
CA ARG A 23 9.90 -6.09 -9.33
C ARG A 23 10.76 -7.24 -9.82
N LYS A 24 11.15 -8.15 -8.91
CA LYS A 24 11.93 -9.37 -9.24
C LYS A 24 11.05 -10.53 -9.66
N TRP A 25 9.73 -10.36 -9.64
CA TRP A 25 8.77 -11.38 -10.06
C TRP A 25 8.94 -11.72 -11.54
N ASP A 26 8.79 -13.00 -11.84
CA ASP A 26 8.61 -13.53 -13.18
C ASP A 26 7.69 -14.76 -13.12
N GLU A 27 7.35 -15.32 -14.28
CA GLU A 27 6.52 -16.53 -14.35
C GLU A 27 7.21 -17.74 -13.66
N GLY A 28 8.54 -17.79 -13.63
CA GLY A 28 9.32 -18.83 -12.95
C GLY A 28 9.10 -18.84 -11.44
N PHE A 29 9.02 -17.66 -10.82
CA PHE A 29 8.65 -17.53 -9.41
C PHE A 29 7.27 -18.12 -9.14
N ALA A 30 6.27 -17.76 -9.95
CA ALA A 30 4.90 -18.24 -9.77
C ALA A 30 4.83 -19.77 -9.86
N VAL A 31 5.52 -20.36 -10.85
CA VAL A 31 5.55 -21.83 -11.02
C VAL A 31 6.24 -22.52 -9.83
N GLY A 32 7.46 -22.11 -9.48
CA GLY A 32 8.18 -22.78 -8.38
C GLY A 32 7.58 -22.50 -6.99
N MET A 33 6.86 -21.39 -6.83
CA MET A 33 6.11 -21.10 -5.61
C MET A 33 4.80 -21.90 -5.54
N ALA A 34 4.14 -22.16 -6.68
CA ALA A 34 2.94 -22.98 -6.74
C ALA A 34 3.20 -24.39 -6.18
N GLU A 35 4.32 -25.01 -6.57
CA GLU A 35 4.75 -26.30 -6.02
C GLU A 35 4.95 -26.23 -4.52
N LYS A 36 5.68 -25.21 -4.04
CA LYS A 36 5.98 -25.01 -2.61
C LYS A 36 4.72 -24.86 -1.75
N ILE A 37 3.66 -24.27 -2.29
CA ILE A 37 2.38 -24.08 -1.57
C ILE A 37 1.36 -25.21 -1.79
N GLY A 38 1.78 -26.33 -2.39
CA GLY A 38 0.97 -27.54 -2.54
C GLY A 38 0.12 -27.61 -3.81
N MET A 39 0.36 -26.74 -4.80
CA MET A 39 -0.31 -26.77 -6.11
C MET A 39 0.45 -27.65 -7.11
N VAL A 40 0.59 -28.95 -6.77
CA VAL A 40 1.42 -29.94 -7.49
C VAL A 40 0.97 -30.24 -8.92
N LYS A 41 -0.25 -29.85 -9.31
CA LYS A 41 -0.75 -30.01 -10.69
C LYS A 41 -0.31 -28.88 -11.63
N GLY A 42 0.45 -27.91 -11.12
CA GLY A 42 0.87 -26.72 -11.85
C GLY A 42 -0.24 -25.67 -11.99
N LEU A 43 0.06 -24.63 -12.77
CA LEU A 43 -0.82 -23.48 -13.02
C LEU A 43 -1.51 -23.63 -14.37
N SER A 44 -2.84 -23.80 -14.36
CA SER A 44 -3.66 -23.76 -15.58
C SER A 44 -3.85 -22.32 -16.11
N GLY A 45 -4.45 -22.19 -17.31
CA GLY A 45 -4.79 -20.89 -17.90
C GLY A 45 -5.61 -20.00 -16.96
N GLU A 46 -6.65 -20.55 -16.31
CA GLU A 46 -7.46 -19.80 -15.33
C GLU A 46 -6.62 -19.26 -14.15
N HIS A 47 -5.57 -19.98 -13.73
CA HIS A 47 -4.69 -19.46 -12.69
C HIS A 47 -3.86 -18.28 -13.20
N TRP A 48 -3.35 -18.38 -14.43
CA TRP A 48 -2.60 -17.32 -15.07
C TRP A 48 -3.44 -16.07 -15.32
N ASP A 49 -4.71 -16.22 -15.69
CA ASP A 49 -5.62 -15.09 -15.85
C ASP A 49 -5.77 -14.29 -14.56
N VAL A 50 -5.96 -14.98 -13.42
CA VAL A 50 -6.01 -14.33 -12.10
C VAL A 50 -4.68 -13.69 -11.73
N ILE A 51 -3.57 -14.40 -11.89
CA ILE A 51 -2.22 -13.90 -11.54
C ILE A 51 -1.89 -12.65 -12.36
N LYS A 52 -2.09 -12.70 -13.69
CA LYS A 52 -1.81 -11.59 -14.60
C LYS A 52 -2.75 -10.41 -14.36
N TYR A 53 -4.01 -10.66 -14.01
CA TYR A 53 -4.94 -9.59 -13.62
C TYR A 53 -4.46 -8.86 -12.36
N ILE A 54 -4.06 -9.58 -11.30
CA ILE A 54 -3.55 -8.98 -10.05
C ILE A 54 -2.35 -8.08 -10.36
N ARG A 55 -1.41 -8.58 -11.17
CA ARG A 55 -0.22 -7.82 -11.59
C ARG A 55 -0.55 -6.59 -12.40
N LYS A 56 -1.37 -6.73 -13.43
CA LYS A 56 -1.81 -5.61 -14.27
C LYS A 56 -2.54 -4.54 -13.44
N ASN A 57 -3.41 -4.95 -12.53
CA ASN A 57 -4.13 -4.02 -11.65
C ASN A 57 -3.15 -3.26 -10.77
N PHE A 58 -2.17 -3.94 -10.16
CA PHE A 58 -1.14 -3.30 -9.36
C PHE A 58 -0.29 -2.33 -10.18
N GLU A 59 0.16 -2.71 -11.37
CA GLU A 59 0.92 -1.82 -12.28
C GLU A 59 0.12 -0.59 -12.69
N THR A 60 -1.19 -0.72 -12.88
CA THR A 60 -2.05 0.40 -13.33
C THR A 60 -2.50 1.30 -12.18
N THR A 61 -2.69 0.76 -10.98
CA THR A 61 -3.37 1.45 -9.87
C THR A 61 -2.51 1.62 -8.63
N GLY A 62 -1.32 1.04 -8.59
CA GLY A 62 -0.44 0.96 -7.41
C GLY A 62 -1.00 0.09 -6.28
N ARG A 63 -2.13 -0.59 -6.46
CA ARG A 63 -2.77 -1.41 -5.41
C ARG A 63 -3.07 -2.83 -5.85
N CYS A 64 -2.90 -3.76 -4.90
CA CYS A 64 -3.44 -5.11 -5.05
C CYS A 64 -4.98 -5.00 -5.14
N PRO A 65 -5.62 -5.63 -6.14
CA PRO A 65 -7.08 -5.65 -6.20
C PRO A 65 -7.67 -6.41 -5.01
N LEU A 66 -8.92 -6.14 -4.70
CA LEU A 66 -9.68 -6.88 -3.71
C LEU A 66 -10.18 -8.19 -4.34
N VAL A 67 -10.46 -9.17 -3.48
CA VAL A 67 -10.91 -10.50 -3.93
C VAL A 67 -12.16 -10.41 -4.82
N TYR A 68 -13.12 -9.54 -4.50
CA TYR A 68 -14.33 -9.38 -5.29
C TYR A 68 -14.09 -8.66 -6.63
N GLU A 69 -13.10 -7.75 -6.70
CA GLU A 69 -12.71 -7.09 -7.95
C GLU A 69 -12.07 -8.11 -8.89
N THR A 70 -11.22 -8.98 -8.33
CA THR A 70 -10.60 -10.07 -9.08
C THR A 70 -11.63 -11.07 -9.57
N CYS A 71 -12.53 -11.53 -8.69
CA CYS A 71 -13.64 -12.41 -9.07
C CYS A 71 -14.48 -11.80 -10.20
N ARG A 72 -14.86 -10.51 -10.09
CA ARG A 72 -15.65 -9.82 -11.10
C ARG A 72 -14.93 -9.72 -12.45
N ASN A 73 -13.66 -9.30 -12.45
CA ASN A 73 -12.89 -9.11 -13.69
C ASN A 73 -12.51 -10.42 -14.38
N CYS A 74 -12.28 -11.48 -13.61
CA CYS A 74 -11.97 -12.80 -14.15
C CYS A 74 -13.21 -13.66 -14.43
N GLY A 75 -14.42 -13.16 -14.17
CA GLY A 75 -15.66 -13.93 -14.35
C GLY A 75 -15.78 -15.13 -13.40
N LEU A 76 -15.17 -15.06 -12.22
CA LEU A 76 -15.11 -16.13 -11.24
C LEU A 76 -16.06 -15.89 -10.06
N THR A 77 -16.72 -16.93 -9.61
CA THR A 77 -17.31 -16.98 -8.26
C THR A 77 -16.22 -17.20 -7.22
N LEU A 78 -16.50 -16.85 -5.96
CA LEU A 78 -15.59 -17.13 -4.84
C LEU A 78 -15.29 -18.64 -4.69
N LYS A 79 -16.27 -19.50 -4.99
CA LYS A 79 -16.11 -20.96 -4.98
C LYS A 79 -15.12 -21.43 -6.06
N GLN A 80 -15.20 -20.87 -7.27
CA GLN A 80 -14.24 -21.15 -8.34
C GLN A 80 -12.85 -20.64 -7.98
N LEU A 81 -12.73 -19.43 -7.44
CA LEU A 81 -11.45 -18.90 -6.97
C LEU A 81 -10.81 -19.80 -5.91
N LYS A 82 -11.58 -20.29 -4.93
CA LYS A 82 -11.10 -21.23 -3.90
C LYS A 82 -10.69 -22.59 -4.48
N ARG A 83 -11.35 -23.04 -5.55
CA ARG A 83 -10.98 -24.27 -6.26
C ARG A 83 -9.65 -24.10 -6.99
N LEU A 84 -9.44 -22.95 -7.64
CA LEU A 84 -8.18 -22.62 -8.32
C LEU A 84 -7.05 -22.42 -7.31
N PHE A 85 -7.30 -21.69 -6.23
CA PHE A 85 -6.32 -21.40 -5.19
C PHE A 85 -6.81 -21.97 -3.85
N PRO A 86 -6.47 -23.22 -3.50
CA PRO A 86 -6.94 -23.87 -2.27
C PRO A 86 -6.56 -23.13 -0.98
N THR A 87 -5.42 -22.43 -0.99
CA THR A 87 -4.94 -21.58 0.10
C THR A 87 -5.63 -20.20 0.13
N GLY A 88 -6.53 -19.93 -0.83
CA GLY A 88 -7.32 -18.71 -0.94
C GLY A 88 -6.64 -17.60 -1.73
N TYR A 89 -7.29 -16.42 -1.74
CA TYR A 89 -6.84 -15.26 -2.51
C TYR A 89 -5.46 -14.76 -2.07
N LEU A 90 -5.29 -14.42 -0.79
CA LEU A 90 -4.05 -13.84 -0.30
C LEU A 90 -2.88 -14.84 -0.30
N ARG A 91 -3.07 -16.03 0.31
CA ARG A 91 -2.00 -17.03 0.46
C ARG A 91 -1.78 -17.88 -0.79
N GLY A 92 -2.65 -17.76 -1.79
CA GLY A 92 -2.54 -18.42 -3.09
C GLY A 92 -2.32 -17.39 -4.19
N ALA A 93 -3.39 -16.81 -4.72
CA ALA A 93 -3.34 -15.94 -5.90
C ALA A 93 -2.36 -14.75 -5.76
N CYS A 94 -2.50 -13.94 -4.70
CA CYS A 94 -1.63 -12.78 -4.44
C CYS A 94 -0.17 -13.20 -4.25
N ARG A 95 0.07 -14.25 -3.44
CA ARG A 95 1.41 -14.80 -3.24
C ARG A 95 2.08 -15.21 -4.55
N LEU A 96 1.36 -15.93 -5.41
CA LEU A 96 1.87 -16.37 -6.71
C LEU A 96 2.08 -15.21 -7.69
N ALA A 97 1.27 -14.16 -7.59
CA ALA A 97 1.45 -12.91 -8.34
C ALA A 97 2.64 -12.06 -7.84
N GLY A 98 3.24 -12.41 -6.71
CA GLY A 98 4.33 -11.64 -6.09
C GLY A 98 3.89 -10.27 -5.58
N ILE A 99 2.59 -10.11 -5.29
CA ILE A 99 1.98 -8.86 -4.82
C ILE A 99 1.15 -9.19 -3.59
N THR A 100 1.30 -8.41 -2.53
CA THR A 100 0.49 -8.52 -1.31
C THR A 100 -0.22 -7.20 -1.04
N TYR A 101 -1.01 -7.18 0.04
CA TYR A 101 -1.62 -5.94 0.51
C TYR A 101 -0.56 -4.92 0.96
N LYS A 102 0.65 -5.36 1.37
CA LYS A 102 1.74 -4.50 1.84
C LYS A 102 2.28 -3.58 0.74
N GLU A 103 2.32 -4.04 -0.50
CA GLU A 103 2.80 -3.26 -1.63
C GLU A 103 1.76 -2.23 -2.09
N GLY A 104 0.48 -2.44 -1.78
CA GLY A 104 -0.60 -1.50 -2.08
C GLY A 104 -0.61 -0.20 -1.27
N TYR A 105 0.40 0.00 -0.40
CA TYR A 105 0.57 1.20 0.44
C TYR A 105 1.67 2.14 -0.05
N LEU A 106 2.30 1.88 -1.20
CA LEU A 106 3.53 2.57 -1.62
C LEU A 106 3.36 3.18 -3.02
N SER A 107 3.38 4.52 -3.12
CA SER A 107 3.32 5.25 -4.39
C SER A 107 4.58 5.01 -5.23
N GLU A 108 4.54 5.17 -6.56
CA GLU A 108 5.74 5.11 -7.42
C GLU A 108 6.84 6.12 -6.99
N SER A 109 6.42 7.26 -6.41
CA SER A 109 7.31 8.28 -5.82
C SER A 109 7.90 7.90 -4.46
N SER A 110 7.26 6.98 -3.73
CA SER A 110 7.65 6.48 -2.40
C SER A 110 7.92 4.97 -2.41
N LEU A 111 8.02 4.39 -3.61
CA LEU A 111 8.38 3.00 -3.79
C LEU A 111 9.78 2.87 -3.21
N PRO A 112 10.02 1.83 -2.41
CA PRO A 112 11.36 1.39 -2.08
C PRO A 112 12.27 1.40 -3.29
N LYS A 113 13.09 2.45 -3.45
CA LYS A 113 14.03 2.51 -4.56
C LYS A 113 15.14 1.48 -4.33
N THR A 114 15.34 1.11 -3.07
CA THR A 114 16.36 0.18 -2.60
C THR A 114 15.75 -1.03 -1.89
N ALA A 115 16.57 -2.07 -1.71
CA ALA A 115 16.19 -3.24 -0.92
C ALA A 115 16.04 -2.93 0.57
N ASP A 116 16.64 -1.84 1.07
CA ASP A 116 16.54 -1.43 2.46
C ASP A 116 15.20 -0.76 2.78
N ASP A 117 14.67 0.01 1.84
CA ASP A 117 13.32 0.54 1.94
C ASP A 117 12.27 -0.60 2.02
N LEU A 118 12.48 -1.71 1.28
CA LEU A 118 11.66 -2.92 1.38
C LEU A 118 11.81 -3.60 2.74
N ASN A 119 13.01 -3.56 3.33
CA ASN A 119 13.24 -4.06 4.68
C ASN A 119 12.48 -3.23 5.73
N VAL A 120 12.37 -1.90 5.56
CA VAL A 120 11.59 -1.03 6.46
C VAL A 120 10.09 -1.35 6.40
N ILE A 121 9.54 -1.67 5.24
CA ILE A 121 8.14 -2.13 5.11
C ILE A 121 7.93 -3.52 5.70
N SER A 122 8.97 -4.36 5.66
CA SER A 122 8.96 -5.66 6.34
C SER A 122 9.16 -5.54 7.85
N ALA A 123 9.79 -4.44 8.31
CA ALA A 123 9.94 -4.13 9.71
C ALA A 123 8.57 -3.70 10.27
N SER A 124 8.19 -4.30 11.38
CA SER A 124 6.92 -4.05 12.07
C SER A 124 6.91 -2.69 12.76
N LYS A 125 7.07 -1.59 12.01
CA LYS A 125 6.95 -0.24 12.58
C LYS A 125 5.51 -0.02 13.04
N THR A 126 5.36 0.23 14.34
CA THR A 126 4.06 0.39 14.99
C THR A 126 3.87 1.84 15.42
N TYR A 127 2.73 2.42 15.06
CA TYR A 127 2.32 3.75 15.51
C TYR A 127 1.23 3.64 16.56
N ARG A 128 1.34 4.44 17.64
CA ARG A 128 0.29 4.52 18.66
C ARG A 128 -0.73 5.58 18.25
N VAL A 129 -1.98 5.18 18.07
CA VAL A 129 -3.06 6.04 17.58
C VAL A 129 -4.29 5.98 18.49
N ASP A 130 -5.09 7.04 18.52
CA ASP A 130 -6.38 7.07 19.23
C ASP A 130 -7.47 6.29 18.47
N VAL A 131 -8.67 6.20 19.06
CA VAL A 131 -9.83 5.49 18.44
C VAL A 131 -10.30 6.09 17.11
N ARG A 132 -9.93 7.34 16.82
CA ARG A 132 -10.22 8.04 15.55
C ARG A 132 -9.06 7.90 14.55
N GLY A 133 -7.95 7.28 14.97
CA GLY A 133 -6.75 7.05 14.19
C GLY A 133 -5.76 8.21 14.18
N PHE A 134 -5.86 9.18 15.08
CA PHE A 134 -4.86 10.24 15.21
C PHE A 134 -3.65 9.74 15.98
N LEU A 135 -2.45 10.15 15.56
CA LEU A 135 -1.21 9.80 16.24
C LEU A 135 -1.21 10.35 17.68
N ILE A 136 -0.83 9.51 18.65
CA ILE A 136 -0.81 9.91 20.06
C ILE A 136 0.34 10.89 20.31
N ASN A 137 1.50 10.65 19.70
CA ASN A 137 2.68 11.50 19.80
C ASN A 137 3.07 12.03 18.41
N PRO A 138 2.96 13.34 18.13
CA PRO A 138 3.35 13.93 16.84
C PRO A 138 4.79 13.67 16.41
N ASP A 139 5.69 13.39 17.36
CA ASP A 139 7.11 13.10 17.10
C ASP A 139 7.34 11.67 16.58
N ASP A 140 6.38 10.77 16.75
CA ASP A 140 6.44 9.41 16.18
C ASP A 140 6.17 9.40 14.66
N TRP A 141 5.81 10.56 14.09
CA TRP A 141 5.45 10.70 12.68
C TRP A 141 6.67 10.59 11.76
N ASP A 142 6.46 9.95 10.63
CA ASP A 142 7.36 9.93 9.48
C ASP A 142 6.54 9.88 8.18
N GLU A 143 7.24 9.82 7.05
CA GLU A 143 6.66 9.73 5.73
C GLU A 143 5.85 8.43 5.53
N TYR A 144 6.22 7.34 6.21
CA TYR A 144 5.51 6.07 6.15
C TYR A 144 4.13 6.15 6.83
N TYR A 145 4.04 6.81 7.98
CA TYR A 145 2.75 7.10 8.63
C TYR A 145 1.84 7.90 7.69
N ALA A 146 2.38 8.94 7.05
CA ALA A 146 1.61 9.77 6.12
C ALA A 146 1.11 8.96 4.91
N ALA A 147 1.96 8.15 4.30
CA ALA A 147 1.59 7.27 3.19
C ALA A 147 0.48 6.28 3.58
N HIS A 148 0.59 5.64 4.75
CA HIS A 148 -0.45 4.73 5.23
C HIS A 148 -1.78 5.45 5.51
N ARG A 149 -1.74 6.67 6.07
CA ARG A 149 -2.95 7.47 6.30
C ARG A 149 -3.59 8.00 5.03
N ALA A 150 -2.81 8.28 3.99
CA ALA A 150 -3.32 8.69 2.68
C ALA A 150 -4.23 7.61 2.07
N TYR A 151 -3.83 6.34 2.20
CA TYR A 151 -4.63 5.19 1.78
C TYR A 151 -5.98 5.12 2.52
N ASP A 152 -5.94 5.23 3.86
CA ASP A 152 -7.16 5.21 4.69
C ASP A 152 -8.10 6.38 4.36
N ALA A 153 -7.53 7.54 4.01
CA ALA A 153 -8.25 8.77 3.70
C ALA A 153 -8.83 8.81 2.26
N LYS A 154 -8.81 7.69 1.54
CA LYS A 154 -9.34 7.54 0.17
C LYS A 154 -8.76 8.55 -0.83
N ILE A 155 -7.55 9.02 -0.58
CA ILE A 155 -6.83 9.82 -1.59
C ILE A 155 -6.73 8.96 -2.85
N PRO A 156 -7.08 9.47 -4.05
CA PRO A 156 -7.08 8.68 -5.27
C PRO A 156 -5.75 7.96 -5.48
N GLY A 157 -5.80 6.62 -5.50
CA GLY A 157 -4.61 5.76 -5.61
C GLY A 157 -3.75 5.64 -4.34
N GLY A 158 -4.12 6.28 -3.24
CA GLY A 158 -3.34 6.30 -1.99
C GLY A 158 -2.06 7.12 -2.10
N PHE A 159 -1.98 8.02 -3.10
CA PHE A 159 -0.74 8.70 -3.46
C PHE A 159 -0.70 10.14 -2.92
N LEU A 160 0.33 10.46 -2.14
CA LEU A 160 0.64 11.84 -1.76
C LEU A 160 1.48 12.50 -2.88
N THR A 161 0.85 13.41 -3.64
CA THR A 161 1.53 14.24 -4.64
C THR A 161 2.36 15.35 -3.97
N GLU A 162 3.18 16.07 -4.73
CA GLU A 162 3.94 17.23 -4.23
C GLU A 162 3.04 18.27 -3.54
N GLN A 163 1.83 18.48 -4.05
CA GLN A 163 0.87 19.39 -3.42
C GLN A 163 0.40 18.88 -2.06
N HIS A 164 0.20 17.58 -1.88
CA HIS A 164 -0.12 17.02 -0.57
C HIS A 164 1.03 17.25 0.40
N TRP A 165 2.27 16.97 -0.03
CA TRP A 165 3.46 17.17 0.80
C TRP A 165 3.68 18.63 1.18
N LYS A 166 3.39 19.58 0.28
CA LYS A 166 3.42 21.01 0.59
C LYS A 166 2.53 21.34 1.79
N ILE A 167 1.27 20.89 1.77
CA ILE A 167 0.32 21.11 2.87
C ILE A 167 0.76 20.38 4.14
N ILE A 168 1.15 19.10 4.05
CA ILE A 168 1.58 18.29 5.20
C ILE A 168 2.78 18.93 5.90
N ASN A 169 3.80 19.33 5.12
CA ASN A 169 5.01 19.95 5.66
C ASN A 169 4.72 21.32 6.27
N TYR A 170 3.84 22.12 5.63
CA TYR A 170 3.37 23.38 6.20
C TYR A 170 2.72 23.17 7.57
N LEU A 171 1.78 22.23 7.69
CA LEU A 171 1.09 21.94 8.96
C LEU A 171 2.06 21.52 10.06
N ARG A 172 3.02 20.65 9.72
CA ARG A 172 4.04 20.18 10.67
C ARG A 172 5.00 21.28 11.09
N MET A 173 5.42 22.14 10.16
CA MET A 173 6.29 23.28 10.44
C MET A 173 5.57 24.31 11.32
N HIS A 174 4.35 24.69 10.97
CA HIS A 174 3.53 25.61 11.76
C HIS A 174 3.31 25.09 13.18
N PHE A 175 2.99 23.80 13.34
CA PHE A 175 2.83 23.18 14.66
C PHE A 175 4.13 23.16 15.46
N ARG A 176 5.28 22.92 14.82
CA ARG A 176 6.59 22.96 15.50
C ARG A 176 6.92 24.36 16.03
N GLU A 177 6.57 25.39 15.28
CA GLU A 177 6.88 26.79 15.60
C GLU A 177 5.92 27.38 16.64
N THR A 178 4.62 27.09 16.50
CA THR A 178 3.56 27.74 17.29
C THR A 178 2.97 26.84 18.37
N SER A 179 3.20 25.52 18.31
CA SER A 179 2.45 24.51 19.06
C SER A 179 0.94 24.50 18.78
N GLU A 180 0.51 25.17 17.70
CA GLU A 180 -0.89 25.28 17.27
C GLU A 180 -1.07 24.73 15.85
N ILE A 181 -2.21 24.09 15.63
CA ILE A 181 -2.60 23.61 14.31
C ILE A 181 -3.29 24.79 13.61
N PRO A 182 -2.81 25.25 12.44
CA PRO A 182 -3.43 26.38 11.76
C PRO A 182 -4.86 26.04 11.37
N THR A 183 -5.70 27.07 11.17
CA THR A 183 -7.07 26.84 10.70
C THR A 183 -7.08 26.45 9.21
N VAL A 184 -8.20 25.93 8.73
CA VAL A 184 -8.37 25.66 7.29
C VAL A 184 -8.21 26.94 6.46
N ILE A 185 -8.72 28.07 6.95
CA ILE A 185 -8.65 29.37 6.27
C ILE A 185 -7.19 29.81 6.15
N GLN A 186 -6.46 29.81 7.27
CA GLN A 186 -5.04 30.18 7.31
C GLN A 186 -4.19 29.25 6.43
N THR A 187 -4.47 27.94 6.46
CA THR A 187 -3.77 26.98 5.60
C THR A 187 -3.99 27.29 4.12
N CYS A 188 -5.22 27.62 3.72
CA CYS A 188 -5.56 28.01 2.35
C CYS A 188 -4.84 29.30 1.93
N GLU A 189 -4.88 30.34 2.76
CA GLU A 189 -4.24 31.63 2.52
C GLU A 189 -2.72 31.51 2.38
N ASP A 190 -2.06 30.86 3.34
CA ASP A 190 -0.59 30.72 3.35
C ASP A 190 -0.07 29.86 2.21
N ASN A 191 -0.84 28.84 1.80
CA ASN A 191 -0.44 27.95 0.70
C ASN A 191 -0.92 28.41 -0.67
N LYS A 192 -1.71 29.50 -0.74
CA LYS A 192 -2.35 30.02 -1.95
C LYS A 192 -3.14 28.93 -2.69
N ILE A 193 -3.98 28.23 -1.95
CA ILE A 193 -4.83 27.14 -2.44
C ILE A 193 -6.29 27.43 -2.08
N ASP A 194 -7.20 27.22 -3.02
CA ASP A 194 -8.63 27.36 -2.76
C ASP A 194 -9.18 26.18 -1.95
N LEU A 195 -10.27 26.40 -1.23
CA LEU A 195 -10.90 25.36 -0.40
C LEU A 195 -11.31 24.14 -1.24
N SER A 196 -11.82 24.35 -2.46
CA SER A 196 -12.19 23.26 -3.37
C SER A 196 -11.00 22.40 -3.78
N ASP A 197 -9.83 23.02 -3.97
CA ASP A 197 -8.62 22.30 -4.35
C ASP A 197 -8.06 21.53 -3.15
N LEU A 198 -8.15 22.11 -1.95
CA LEU A 198 -7.79 21.41 -0.71
C LEU A 198 -8.69 20.19 -0.47
N GLU A 199 -9.99 20.30 -0.72
CA GLU A 199 -10.93 19.17 -0.65
C GLU A 199 -10.64 18.10 -1.71
N ALA A 200 -10.23 18.50 -2.91
CA ALA A 200 -9.82 17.56 -3.95
C ALA A 200 -8.54 16.80 -3.58
N LEU A 201 -7.58 17.46 -2.93
CA LEU A 201 -6.37 16.83 -2.39
C LEU A 201 -6.68 15.92 -1.19
N PHE A 202 -7.56 16.36 -0.29
CA PHE A 202 -7.91 15.61 0.91
C PHE A 202 -9.41 15.34 0.94
N PRO A 203 -9.90 14.24 0.34
CA PRO A 203 -11.33 13.93 0.25
C PRO A 203 -12.03 13.77 1.60
N ASP A 204 -11.29 13.36 2.63
CA ASP A 204 -11.77 13.29 4.02
C ASP A 204 -11.80 14.67 4.73
N GLY A 205 -11.43 15.74 4.02
CA GLY A 205 -11.40 17.13 4.47
C GLY A 205 -10.15 17.51 5.27
N TYR A 206 -10.12 18.75 5.77
CA TYR A 206 -8.96 19.31 6.47
C TYR A 206 -8.55 18.51 7.71
N HIS A 207 -9.47 18.26 8.64
CA HIS A 207 -9.13 17.61 9.91
C HIS A 207 -8.87 16.10 9.79
N ARG A 208 -9.74 15.37 9.06
CA ARG A 208 -9.62 13.91 8.94
C ARG A 208 -8.65 13.48 7.83
N GLY A 209 -8.39 14.35 6.85
CA GLY A 209 -7.37 14.18 5.83
C GLY A 209 -6.07 14.87 6.25
N ALA A 210 -5.92 16.15 5.92
CA ALA A 210 -4.64 16.87 6.02
C ALA A 210 -4.00 16.82 7.43
N VAL A 211 -4.73 17.17 8.49
CA VAL A 211 -4.22 17.19 9.88
C VAL A 211 -3.86 15.78 10.35
N LYS A 212 -4.74 14.79 10.11
CA LYS A 212 -4.51 13.40 10.50
C LYS A 212 -3.30 12.78 9.79
N ILE A 213 -3.15 13.01 8.48
CA ILE A 213 -2.03 12.52 7.67
C ILE A 213 -0.71 13.17 8.13
N SER A 214 -0.77 14.43 8.59
CA SER A 214 0.38 15.16 9.15
C SER A 214 0.82 14.67 10.54
N GLY A 215 0.12 13.69 11.13
CA GLY A 215 0.41 13.16 12.46
C GLY A 215 0.00 14.10 13.60
N LEU A 216 -0.80 15.12 13.30
CA LEU A 216 -1.24 16.12 14.26
C LEU A 216 -2.64 15.80 14.76
N ARG A 217 -3.02 16.32 15.92
CA ARG A 217 -4.36 16.15 16.48
C ARG A 217 -4.83 17.44 17.14
N VAL A 218 -6.07 17.82 16.88
CA VAL A 218 -6.73 18.90 17.63
C VAL A 218 -7.03 18.34 19.02
N ARG A 219 -6.60 19.06 20.07
CA ARG A 219 -6.91 18.69 21.46
C ARG A 219 -8.38 18.95 21.76
#